data_AF-A0A8J9SEF2-F1
#
_entry.id   AF-A0A8J9SEF2-F1
#
_cell.length_a   1.000
_cell.length_b   1.000
_cell.length_c   1.000
_cell.angle_alpha   90.00
_cell.angle_beta   90.00
_cell.angle_gamma   90.00
#
_symmetry.space_group_name_H-M   'P 1'
#
loop_
_entity.id
_entity.type
_entity.pdbx_description
1 polymer ?
#
loop_
_entity_poly.entity_id
_entity_poly.type
_entity_poly.pdbx_seq_one_letter_code
_entity_poly.pdbx_strand_id
1 'polypeptide(L)'
;MLAFRAGRKVFKQIVHYDTTALSRVSVAGFAKKAEESAGGKDHKTPRLLKILEELTEDEMPKLSPEDAQLWKEATKEYSRLKMMQHRAWQTDLSIKLQLKKAALAALPEDLRKLADRLQTEKVPLNRQMFTHTPPIPGFNQQQRVGKRKRGQAGRG
;
A
#
# COMPACT_ATOMS: atom_id res chain seq x y z
N MET A 1 33.80 28.24 -26.78
CA MET A 1 34.22 27.10 -25.94
C MET A 1 33.92 27.43 -24.49
N LEU A 2 32.89 26.84 -23.87
CA LEU A 2 32.82 26.68 -22.41
C LEU A 2 31.59 25.85 -21.99
N ALA A 3 31.86 24.92 -21.08
CA ALA A 3 30.97 24.26 -20.11
C ALA A 3 29.90 23.27 -20.64
N PHE A 4 30.19 21.96 -20.56
CA PHE A 4 29.20 20.97 -20.12
C PHE A 4 29.91 19.70 -19.60
N ARG A 5 30.47 19.78 -18.39
CA ARG A 5 31.04 18.62 -17.69
C ARG A 5 30.57 18.62 -16.24
N ALA A 6 29.31 18.24 -16.02
CA ALA A 6 28.80 17.77 -14.74
C ALA A 6 27.42 17.14 -14.97
N GLY A 7 27.30 15.83 -14.83
CA GLY A 7 25.99 15.17 -14.99
C GLY A 7 26.00 13.65 -15.14
N ARG A 8 26.93 12.94 -14.48
CA ARG A 8 26.89 11.47 -14.38
C ARG A 8 27.10 11.02 -12.94
N LYS A 9 26.29 11.53 -12.00
CA LYS A 9 26.28 11.04 -10.60
C LYS A 9 24.91 11.23 -9.93
N VAL A 10 23.80 10.92 -10.60
CA VAL A 10 22.50 10.85 -9.90
C VAL A 10 21.59 9.82 -10.57
N PHE A 11 21.96 8.54 -10.60
CA PHE A 11 20.98 7.47 -10.90
C PHE A 11 21.52 6.09 -10.48
N LYS A 12 21.88 5.95 -9.20
CA LYS A 12 22.10 4.62 -8.60
C LYS A 12 21.67 4.65 -7.14
N GLN A 13 20.37 4.82 -6.94
CA GLN A 13 19.67 4.41 -5.74
C GLN A 13 18.41 3.71 -6.21
N ILE A 14 18.62 2.50 -6.74
CA ILE A 14 17.55 1.50 -6.78
C ILE A 14 17.40 1.07 -5.33
N VAL A 15 16.18 1.23 -4.84
CA VAL A 15 15.74 0.96 -3.48
C VAL A 15 16.07 -0.50 -3.14
N HIS A 16 17.17 -0.73 -2.45
CA HIS A 16 17.32 -1.92 -1.63
C HIS A 16 16.44 -1.68 -0.40
N TYR A 17 15.38 -2.46 -0.28
CA TYR A 17 14.69 -2.58 1.00
C TYR A 17 15.59 -3.44 1.88
N ASP A 18 16.29 -2.81 2.84
CA ASP A 18 16.94 -3.52 3.94
C ASP A 18 15.85 -4.17 4.81
N THR A 19 15.46 -5.39 4.47
CA THR A 19 14.56 -6.22 5.28
C THR A 19 15.23 -6.70 6.57
N THR A 20 16.55 -6.51 6.70
CA THR A 20 17.37 -6.92 7.85
C THR A 20 17.36 -5.94 9.02
N ALA A 21 16.88 -4.70 8.84
CA ALA A 21 16.92 -3.68 9.90
C ALA A 21 15.76 -3.74 10.90
N LEU A 22 14.70 -4.53 10.63
CA LEU A 22 13.51 -4.64 11.49
C LEU A 22 13.51 -5.88 12.40
N SER A 23 14.51 -6.76 12.33
CA SER A 23 14.51 -8.05 13.04
C SER A 23 15.18 -8.07 14.42
N ARG A 24 15.56 -6.92 14.98
CA ARG A 24 16.20 -6.84 16.31
C ARG A 24 15.50 -5.90 17.30
N VAL A 25 14.17 -5.94 17.35
CA VAL A 25 13.46 -5.48 18.55
C VAL A 25 13.54 -6.61 19.57
N SER A 26 14.41 -6.43 20.57
CA SER A 26 14.61 -7.36 21.67
C SER A 26 13.29 -7.61 22.42
N VAL A 27 12.73 -8.81 22.25
CA VAL A 27 11.64 -9.35 23.08
C VAL A 27 12.25 -9.83 24.41
N ALA A 28 12.96 -8.96 25.11
CA ALA A 28 13.59 -9.29 26.40
C ALA A 28 12.68 -9.00 27.61
N GLY A 29 11.47 -8.45 27.38
CA GLY A 29 10.62 -7.90 28.44
C GLY A 29 9.46 -8.77 28.94
N PHE A 30 9.06 -9.83 28.23
CA PHE A 30 7.83 -10.58 28.55
C PHE A 30 8.04 -11.92 29.27
N ALA A 31 9.28 -12.39 29.43
CA ALA A 31 9.55 -13.74 29.91
C ALA A 31 9.57 -13.92 31.44
N LYS A 32 9.65 -12.84 32.24
CA LYS A 32 9.89 -12.98 33.69
C LYS A 32 8.65 -13.12 34.59
N LYS A 33 7.43 -13.19 34.03
CA LYS A 33 6.20 -13.28 34.83
C LYS A 33 5.22 -14.34 34.32
N ALA A 34 5.74 -15.52 34.01
CA ALA A 34 4.92 -16.65 33.56
C ALA A 34 5.37 -18.01 34.13
N GLU A 35 6.24 -18.05 35.14
CA GLU A 35 6.68 -19.33 35.71
C GLU A 35 5.69 -19.97 36.70
N GLU A 36 4.63 -19.26 37.13
CA GLU A 36 3.71 -19.79 38.15
C GLU A 36 2.31 -20.22 37.66
N SER A 37 1.98 -20.11 36.37
CA SER A 37 0.68 -20.63 35.89
C SER A 37 0.63 -20.84 34.38
N ALA A 38 0.95 -22.05 33.88
CA ALA A 38 0.42 -22.56 32.61
C ALA A 38 0.84 -24.01 32.34
N GLY A 39 0.16 -24.95 32.99
CA GLY A 39 0.14 -26.37 32.59
C GLY A 39 -0.73 -26.60 31.34
N GLY A 40 -0.48 -25.85 30.27
CA GLY A 40 -1.20 -25.97 29.00
C GLY A 40 -0.26 -25.65 27.86
N LYS A 41 0.38 -26.67 27.28
CA LYS A 41 1.20 -26.50 26.08
C LYS A 41 0.26 -26.13 24.93
N ASP A 42 0.14 -24.84 24.64
CA ASP A 42 -0.56 -24.36 23.46
C ASP A 42 0.16 -24.85 22.20
N HIS A 43 -0.20 -26.03 21.70
CA HIS A 43 0.37 -26.66 20.50
C HIS A 43 0.28 -25.79 19.23
N LYS A 44 -0.40 -24.65 19.31
CA LYS A 44 -0.59 -23.67 18.23
C LYS A 44 0.61 -22.73 18.09
N THR A 45 1.28 -22.35 19.19
CA THR A 45 2.41 -21.42 19.15
C THR A 45 3.64 -22.00 18.42
N PRO A 46 4.08 -23.27 18.61
CA PRO A 46 5.20 -23.81 17.84
C PRO A 46 4.85 -24.01 16.36
N ARG A 47 3.57 -24.27 16.03
CA ARG A 47 3.12 -24.41 14.63
C ARG A 47 3.16 -23.08 13.89
N LEU A 48 2.81 -21.98 14.54
CA LEU A 48 2.90 -20.63 13.96
C LEU A 48 4.36 -20.23 13.73
N LEU A 49 5.26 -20.53 14.69
CA LEU A 49 6.68 -20.29 14.53
C LEU A 49 7.27 -21.05 13.35
N LYS A 50 6.85 -22.30 13.14
CA LYS A 50 7.25 -23.11 11.97
C LYS A 50 6.77 -22.54 10.63
N ILE A 51 5.65 -21.83 10.59
CA ILE A 51 5.16 -21.18 9.35
C ILE A 51 5.98 -19.92 9.03
N LEU A 52 6.50 -19.26 10.05
CA LEU A 52 7.33 -18.05 9.93
C LEU A 52 8.81 -18.38 9.78
N GLU A 53 9.21 -19.64 9.95
CA GLU A 53 10.57 -20.11 9.73
C GLU A 53 10.94 -19.87 8.26
N GLU A 54 12.08 -19.21 8.05
CA GLU A 54 12.57 -18.90 6.71
C GLU A 54 12.91 -20.20 6.00
N LEU A 55 12.46 -20.33 4.74
CA LEU A 55 12.86 -21.45 3.89
C LEU A 55 14.37 -21.33 3.67
N THR A 56 15.07 -22.43 3.93
CA THR A 56 16.51 -22.51 3.67
C THR A 56 16.77 -22.51 2.15
N GLU A 57 17.96 -22.06 1.72
CA GLU A 57 18.30 -21.99 0.28
C GLU A 57 18.17 -23.34 -0.44
N ASP A 58 18.33 -24.45 0.29
CA ASP A 58 18.20 -25.82 -0.24
C ASP A 58 16.73 -26.22 -0.49
N GLU A 59 15.78 -25.59 0.19
CA GLU A 59 14.35 -25.81 0.04
C GLU A 59 13.73 -24.93 -1.05
N MET A 60 14.48 -23.96 -1.58
CA MET A 60 14.02 -23.12 -2.67
C MET A 60 14.06 -23.86 -4.01
N PRO A 61 12.98 -23.82 -4.80
CA PRO A 61 12.98 -24.45 -6.13
C PRO A 61 13.99 -23.77 -7.06
N LYS A 62 14.96 -24.54 -7.54
CA LYS A 62 15.97 -24.08 -8.51
C LYS A 62 15.34 -24.04 -9.90
N LEU A 63 15.48 -22.90 -10.56
CA LEU A 63 14.90 -22.66 -11.88
C LEU A 63 15.75 -23.32 -12.97
N SER A 64 15.10 -23.94 -13.96
CA SER A 64 15.79 -24.43 -15.16
C SER A 64 16.48 -23.27 -15.89
N PRO A 65 17.64 -23.49 -16.54
CA PRO A 65 18.32 -22.42 -17.29
C PRO A 65 17.46 -21.82 -18.42
N GLU A 66 16.58 -22.62 -19.02
CA GLU A 66 15.62 -22.15 -20.05
C GLU A 66 14.56 -21.23 -19.44
N ASP A 67 13.92 -21.67 -18.36
CA ASP A 67 12.97 -20.85 -17.61
C ASP A 67 13.62 -19.54 -17.15
N ALA A 68 14.85 -19.60 -16.64
CA ALA A 68 15.57 -18.42 -16.18
C ALA A 68 15.75 -17.35 -17.28
N GLN A 69 15.86 -17.74 -18.55
CA GLN A 69 15.92 -16.79 -19.67
C GLN A 69 14.53 -16.21 -19.97
N LEU A 70 13.49 -17.05 -20.03
CA LEU A 70 12.11 -16.62 -20.22
C LEU A 70 11.67 -15.61 -19.14
N TRP A 71 11.99 -15.90 -17.88
CA TRP A 71 11.68 -15.00 -16.75
C TRP A 71 12.42 -13.67 -16.84
N LYS A 72 13.68 -13.66 -17.32
CA LYS A 72 14.45 -12.42 -17.54
C LYS A 72 13.79 -11.54 -18.62
N GLU A 73 13.38 -12.15 -19.73
CA GLU A 73 12.70 -11.45 -20.82
C GLU A 73 11.34 -10.90 -20.37
N ALA A 74 10.53 -11.74 -19.71
CA ALA A 74 9.24 -11.34 -19.16
C ALA A 74 9.37 -10.19 -18.15
N THR A 75 10.39 -10.22 -17.30
CA THR A 75 10.66 -9.15 -16.33
C THR A 75 11.01 -7.84 -17.02
N LYS A 76 11.83 -7.90 -18.09
CA LYS A 76 12.21 -6.71 -18.87
C LYS A 76 11.00 -6.08 -19.55
N GLU A 77 10.15 -6.89 -20.18
CA GLU A 77 8.92 -6.42 -20.82
C GLU A 77 7.93 -5.85 -19.80
N TYR A 78 7.74 -6.53 -18.68
CA TYR A 78 6.90 -6.03 -17.59
C TYR A 78 7.39 -4.66 -17.09
N SER A 79 8.70 -4.52 -16.84
CA SER A 79 9.31 -3.26 -16.41
C SER A 79 9.10 -2.15 -17.44
N ARG A 80 9.31 -2.45 -18.74
CA ARG A 80 9.07 -1.52 -19.84
C ARG A 80 7.62 -1.03 -19.85
N LEU A 81 6.64 -1.95 -19.82
CA LEU A 81 5.22 -1.61 -19.81
C LEU A 81 4.83 -0.81 -18.58
N LYS A 82 5.34 -1.18 -17.41
CA LYS A 82 5.07 -0.45 -16.16
C LYS A 82 5.62 0.98 -16.20
N MET A 83 6.80 1.17 -16.77
CA MET A 83 7.39 2.50 -16.95
C MET A 83 6.62 3.34 -17.97
N MET A 84 6.08 2.74 -19.03
CA MET A 84 5.18 3.43 -19.96
C MET A 84 3.90 3.90 -19.25
N GLN A 85 3.26 3.03 -18.48
CA GLN A 85 2.07 3.39 -17.68
C GLN A 85 2.38 4.53 -16.70
N HIS A 86 3.52 4.45 -15.99
CA HIS A 86 3.93 5.50 -15.06
C HIS A 86 4.13 6.85 -15.75
N ARG A 87 4.80 6.87 -16.91
CA ARG A 87 4.99 8.12 -17.67
C ARG A 87 3.67 8.71 -18.14
N ALA A 88 2.75 7.89 -18.66
CA ALA A 88 1.42 8.34 -19.06
C ALA A 88 0.66 8.98 -17.88
N TRP A 89 0.72 8.36 -16.70
CA TRP A 89 0.11 8.89 -15.49
C TRP A 89 0.75 10.22 -15.04
N GLN A 90 2.08 10.32 -15.07
CA GLN A 90 2.80 11.56 -14.75
C GLN A 90 2.42 12.71 -15.70
N THR A 91 2.33 12.43 -17.00
CA THR A 91 1.90 13.41 -18.00
C THR A 91 0.47 13.88 -17.73
N ASP A 92 -0.46 12.97 -17.49
CA ASP A 92 -1.85 13.30 -17.16
C ASP A 92 -1.95 14.16 -15.88
N LEU A 93 -1.21 13.81 -14.82
CA LEU A 93 -1.15 14.62 -13.61
C LEU A 93 -0.55 16.01 -13.86
N SER A 94 0.51 16.11 -14.64
CA SER A 94 1.13 17.40 -14.96
C SER A 94 0.18 18.31 -15.74
N ILE A 95 -0.57 17.76 -16.68
CA ILE A 95 -1.56 18.50 -17.48
C ILE A 95 -2.67 19.00 -16.56
N LYS A 96 -3.23 18.13 -15.70
CA LYS A 96 -4.26 18.52 -14.73
C LYS A 96 -3.79 19.63 -13.81
N LEU A 97 -2.53 19.59 -13.35
CA LEU A 97 -1.97 20.63 -12.51
C LEU A 97 -1.79 21.96 -13.25
N GLN A 98 -1.32 21.93 -14.50
CA GLN A 98 -1.18 23.12 -15.35
C GLN A 98 -2.54 23.76 -15.61
N LEU A 99 -3.54 22.96 -15.99
CA LEU A 99 -4.90 23.42 -16.22
C LEU A 99 -5.51 24.01 -14.94
N LYS A 100 -5.31 23.37 -13.78
CA LYS A 100 -5.74 23.92 -12.49
C LYS A 100 -5.14 25.31 -12.24
N LYS A 101 -3.84 25.48 -12.46
CA LYS A 101 -3.16 26.77 -12.28
C LYS A 101 -3.67 27.84 -13.24
N ALA A 102 -3.86 27.49 -14.51
CA ALA A 102 -4.42 28.40 -15.51
C ALA A 102 -5.85 28.83 -15.15
N ALA A 103 -6.68 27.88 -14.69
CA ALA A 103 -8.03 28.17 -14.25
C ALA A 103 -8.07 29.11 -13.03
N LEU A 104 -7.18 28.90 -12.04
CA LEU A 104 -7.06 29.80 -10.88
C LEU A 104 -6.61 31.21 -11.29
N ALA A 105 -5.71 31.32 -12.25
CA ALA A 105 -5.26 32.62 -12.77
C ALA A 105 -6.35 33.37 -13.56
N ALA A 106 -7.27 32.64 -14.20
CA ALA A 106 -8.39 33.21 -14.94
C ALA A 106 -9.55 33.70 -14.05
N LEU A 107 -9.55 33.37 -12.75
CA LEU A 107 -10.59 33.82 -11.81
C LEU A 107 -10.40 35.29 -11.42
N PRO A 108 -11.50 36.02 -11.18
CA PRO A 108 -11.47 37.31 -10.49
C PRO A 108 -10.85 37.21 -9.08
N GLU A 109 -10.26 38.30 -8.60
CA GLU A 109 -9.48 38.35 -7.35
C GLU A 109 -10.24 37.83 -6.12
N ASP A 110 -11.53 38.19 -5.99
CA ASP A 110 -12.35 37.80 -4.84
C ASP A 110 -12.61 36.29 -4.79
N LEU A 111 -12.86 35.67 -5.95
CA LEU A 111 -13.07 34.24 -6.07
C LEU A 111 -11.75 33.45 -5.95
N ARG A 112 -10.63 34.03 -6.39
CA ARG A 112 -9.31 33.42 -6.26
C ARG A 112 -8.92 33.23 -4.79
N LYS A 113 -9.15 34.24 -3.95
CA LYS A 113 -8.90 34.17 -2.49
C LYS A 113 -9.69 33.05 -1.81
N LEU A 114 -10.94 32.81 -2.24
CA LEU A 114 -11.75 31.71 -1.73
C LEU A 114 -11.24 30.34 -2.20
N ALA A 115 -10.80 30.24 -3.45
CA ALA A 115 -10.31 29.00 -4.04
C ALA A 115 -8.92 28.56 -3.52
N ASP A 116 -8.07 29.50 -3.10
CA ASP A 116 -6.74 29.21 -2.56
C ASP A 116 -6.78 28.65 -1.12
N ARG A 117 -7.94 28.68 -0.47
CA ARG A 117 -8.13 28.12 0.87
C ARG A 117 -7.95 26.60 0.86
N LEU A 118 -7.13 26.07 1.78
CA LEU A 118 -6.98 24.63 2.00
C LEU A 118 -8.33 24.01 2.39
N GLN A 119 -8.82 23.05 1.61
CA GLN A 119 -9.98 22.24 1.97
C GLN A 119 -9.59 21.23 3.06
N THR A 120 -10.19 21.37 4.25
CA THR A 120 -9.98 20.48 5.42
C THR A 120 -11.04 19.38 5.55
N GLU A 121 -12.03 19.35 4.65
CA GLU A 121 -13.08 18.34 4.65
C GLU A 121 -12.51 16.96 4.35
N LYS A 122 -13.00 15.95 5.08
CA LYS A 122 -12.62 14.56 4.86
C LYS A 122 -13.30 14.03 3.61
N VAL A 123 -12.60 13.16 2.88
CA VAL A 123 -13.18 12.40 1.76
C VAL A 123 -14.39 11.62 2.28
N PRO A 124 -15.53 11.63 1.55
CA PRO A 124 -16.76 11.02 2.04
C PRO A 124 -16.60 9.49 2.20
N LEU A 125 -17.08 8.96 3.33
CA LEU A 125 -16.85 7.57 3.72
C LEU A 125 -17.63 6.56 2.85
N ASN A 126 -18.61 7.02 2.07
CA ASN A 126 -19.39 6.21 1.14
C ASN A 126 -18.74 6.08 -0.26
N ARG A 127 -17.50 6.55 -0.45
CA ARG A 127 -16.76 6.37 -1.71
C ARG A 127 -16.46 4.89 -1.92
N GLN A 128 -17.12 4.29 -2.91
CA GLN A 128 -16.88 2.89 -3.26
C GLN A 128 -15.50 2.73 -3.93
N MET A 129 -14.77 1.71 -3.51
CA MET A 129 -13.57 1.27 -4.20
C MET A 129 -13.94 0.29 -5.31
N PHE A 130 -13.12 0.25 -6.35
CA PHE A 130 -13.28 -0.75 -7.41
C PHE A 130 -13.17 -2.15 -6.81
N THR A 131 -14.19 -2.97 -7.09
CA THR A 131 -14.26 -4.37 -6.68
C THR A 131 -14.03 -5.24 -7.91
N HIS A 132 -13.43 -6.42 -7.74
CA HIS A 132 -13.21 -7.36 -8.85
C HIS A 132 -14.51 -7.80 -9.52
N THR A 133 -15.59 -7.93 -8.74
CA THR A 133 -16.93 -8.28 -9.21
C THR A 133 -17.90 -7.19 -8.75
N PRO A 134 -18.75 -6.65 -9.64
CA PRO A 134 -19.70 -5.61 -9.26
C PRO A 134 -20.67 -6.10 -8.18
N PRO A 135 -21.14 -5.21 -7.30
CA PRO A 135 -22.08 -5.59 -6.25
C PRO A 135 -23.44 -5.98 -6.84
N ILE A 136 -24.09 -6.96 -6.22
CA ILE A 136 -25.45 -7.37 -6.59
C ILE A 136 -26.43 -6.21 -6.34
N PRO A 137 -27.26 -5.82 -7.32
CA PRO A 137 -28.25 -4.75 -7.15
C PRO A 137 -29.15 -5.01 -5.93
N GLY A 138 -29.33 -4.00 -5.07
CA GLY A 138 -30.25 -4.07 -3.93
C GLY A 138 -29.73 -4.80 -2.67
N PHE A 139 -28.62 -5.53 -2.71
CA PHE A 139 -28.14 -6.33 -1.57
C PHE A 139 -27.84 -5.48 -0.30
N ASN A 140 -27.22 -4.32 -0.47
CA ASN A 140 -26.88 -3.43 0.65
C ASN A 140 -28.08 -2.62 1.19
N GLN A 141 -29.22 -2.59 0.48
CA GLN A 141 -30.41 -1.87 0.91
C GLN A 141 -31.18 -2.64 2.00
N GLN A 142 -31.13 -3.98 1.96
CA GLN A 142 -31.88 -4.86 2.87
C GLN A 142 -31.32 -4.85 4.31
N GLN A 143 -30.00 -4.71 4.49
CA GLN A 143 -29.37 -4.75 5.82
C GLN A 143 -29.73 -3.56 6.71
N ARG A 144 -30.17 -2.43 6.14
CA ARG A 144 -30.55 -1.23 6.92
C ARG A 144 -31.91 -1.37 7.59
N VAL A 145 -32.78 -2.25 7.10
CA VAL A 145 -34.15 -2.45 7.62
C VAL A 145 -34.17 -3.37 8.85
N GLY A 146 -33.12 -4.19 9.06
CA GLY A 146 -33.08 -5.23 10.11
C GLY A 146 -32.44 -4.86 11.45
N LYS A 147 -31.68 -3.76 11.56
CA LYS A 147 -31.08 -3.33 12.84
C LYS A 147 -32.03 -2.46 13.66
N ARG A 148 -33.18 -3.02 14.06
CA ARG A 148 -34.01 -2.45 15.14
C ARG A 148 -33.36 -2.77 16.49
N LYS A 149 -33.28 -1.75 17.36
CA LYS A 149 -32.70 -1.71 18.71
C LYS A 149 -32.80 -3.05 19.47
N ARG A 150 -31.66 -3.69 19.77
CA ARG A 150 -31.53 -4.60 20.92
C ARG A 150 -30.57 -3.93 21.90
N GLY A 151 -31.08 -3.47 23.05
CA GLY A 151 -30.22 -3.00 24.14
C GLY A 151 -30.59 -1.69 24.85
N GLN A 152 -31.85 -1.26 24.87
CA GLN A 152 -32.29 -0.21 25.80
C GLN A 152 -33.68 -0.53 26.36
N ALA A 153 -33.74 -1.56 27.20
CA ALA A 153 -34.86 -1.81 28.11
C ALA A 153 -34.30 -2.55 29.33
N GLY A 154 -34.43 -1.98 30.52
CA GLY A 154 -34.17 -2.66 31.79
C GLY A 154 -32.99 -2.14 32.63
N ARG A 155 -33.08 -0.90 33.11
CA ARG A 155 -32.59 -0.50 34.44
C ARG A 155 -33.57 0.55 34.99
N GLY A 156 -34.70 0.05 35.48
CA GLY A 156 -35.51 0.69 36.52
C GLY A 156 -35.24 -0.04 37.82
#